data_AF-A0A1M3NHY3-F1
#
_entry.id   AF-A0A1M3NHY3-F1
#
_cell.length_a   1.000
_cell.length_b   1.000
_cell.length_c   1.000
_cell.angle_alpha   90.00
_cell.angle_beta   90.00
_cell.angle_gamma   90.00
#
_symmetry.space_group_name_H-M   'P 1'
#
loop_
_entity.id
_entity.type
_entity.pdbx_description
1 polymer ?
#
loop_
_entity_poly.entity_id
_entity_poly.type
_entity_poly.pdbx_seq_one_letter_code
_entity_poly.pdbx_strand_id
1 'polypeptide(L)'
;MLDLDRALLRGTYAVCVAMMARIGVPIDMVLLGMLMARWQDLRERIAARAAFRYPGVFEGTTLVEEGFRQLIDRRGYWWPTLPDGGLKLDGETFDEMIDFYPEFRFLRDTRWMLRQTAKLKIVDYIGVDGRNHVASAPFSAKTGRDGHSTSKSVLAAPTFLRSIIQARPGFALLYADFKAEEYALMARLSKCPGMLAAYDLAKRGLGDVYFEFAKAARAVLPDALRKDHEEIREIYKTVVLAVAYGQGALSLGRRLKTPSDYAQRILDQFNTAYPECRDFGNRVYVTSQMRGRMRAELGWKMWVTPLTNEELSIKNWPIQACAAEILKVAVVLAFRRGIRLCGALHDAVLVECREQDVDSTTKQITAVMQEASANVLGGFELAVDVKAFAHPDHFHDKRGVDTWNEIREALGWT
;
A
#
# COMPACT_ATOMS: atom_id res chain seq x y z
N MET A 1 32.84 2.80 15.89
CA MET A 1 33.28 1.71 15.01
C MET A 1 32.19 1.46 13.98
N LEU A 2 32.53 1.44 12.69
CA LEU A 2 31.58 1.15 11.61
C LEU A 2 31.22 -0.34 11.67
N ASP A 3 29.94 -0.66 11.64
CA ASP A 3 29.45 -2.04 11.51
C ASP A 3 29.57 -2.44 10.04
N LEU A 4 30.66 -3.12 9.69
CA LEU A 4 31.04 -3.39 8.31
C LEU A 4 30.01 -4.28 7.60
N ASP A 5 29.52 -5.33 8.25
CA ASP A 5 28.56 -6.27 7.65
C ASP A 5 27.25 -5.57 7.27
N ARG A 6 26.72 -4.72 8.16
CA ARG A 6 25.52 -3.92 7.88
C ARG A 6 25.77 -2.87 6.80
N ALA A 7 26.96 -2.27 6.75
CA ALA A 7 27.31 -1.33 5.71
C ALA A 7 27.38 -2.02 4.33
N LEU A 8 28.01 -3.19 4.26
CA LEU A 8 28.09 -4.00 3.04
C LEU A 8 26.72 -4.50 2.57
N LEU A 9 25.84 -4.93 3.49
CA LEU A 9 24.47 -5.30 3.14
C LEU A 9 23.71 -4.13 2.49
N ARG A 10 23.81 -2.93 3.07
CA ARG A 10 23.15 -1.73 2.54
C ARG A 10 23.73 -1.31 1.19
N GLY A 11 25.05 -1.37 1.03
CA GLY A 11 25.72 -1.11 -0.24
C GLY A 11 25.30 -2.11 -1.32
N THR A 12 25.26 -3.40 -0.99
CA THR A 12 24.80 -4.46 -1.89
C THR A 12 23.35 -4.24 -2.30
N TYR A 13 22.48 -3.88 -1.35
CA TYR A 13 21.09 -3.57 -1.67
C TYR A 13 20.96 -2.38 -2.63
N ALA A 14 21.74 -1.30 -2.45
CA ALA A 14 21.75 -0.16 -3.36
C ALA A 14 22.16 -0.57 -4.79
N VAL A 15 23.13 -1.49 -4.92
CA VAL A 15 23.49 -2.09 -6.22
C VAL A 15 22.31 -2.86 -6.81
N CYS A 16 21.63 -3.69 -6.01
CA CYS A 16 20.44 -4.41 -6.46
C CYS A 16 19.31 -3.48 -6.92
N VAL A 17 19.09 -2.35 -6.25
CA VAL A 17 18.12 -1.32 -6.69
C VAL A 17 18.50 -0.76 -8.06
N ALA A 18 19.78 -0.44 -8.28
CA ALA A 18 20.25 -0.01 -9.59
C ALA A 18 20.12 -1.11 -10.66
N MET A 19 20.35 -2.38 -10.30
CA MET A 19 20.16 -3.52 -11.20
C MET A 19 18.70 -3.71 -11.58
N MET A 20 17.75 -3.60 -10.64
CA MET A 20 16.32 -3.63 -10.93
C MET A 20 15.93 -2.50 -11.88
N ALA A 21 16.41 -1.27 -11.63
CA ALA A 21 16.17 -0.14 -12.51
C ALA A 21 16.71 -0.37 -13.93
N ARG A 22 17.91 -0.97 -14.06
CA ARG A 22 18.50 -1.36 -15.34
C ARG A 22 17.69 -2.47 -16.03
N ILE A 23 17.18 -3.44 -15.27
CA ILE A 23 16.31 -4.49 -15.80
C ILE A 23 15.00 -3.87 -16.31
N GLY A 24 14.41 -2.94 -15.55
CA GLY A 24 13.17 -2.25 -15.89
C GLY A 24 11.92 -3.13 -15.78
N VAL A 25 10.76 -2.49 -15.67
CA VAL A 25 9.45 -3.16 -15.69
C VAL A 25 8.93 -3.21 -17.12
N PRO A 26 8.57 -4.39 -17.68
CA PRO A 26 8.12 -4.48 -19.06
C PRO A 26 6.73 -3.87 -19.25
N ILE A 27 6.54 -3.19 -20.38
CA ILE A 27 5.33 -2.45 -20.72
C ILE A 27 4.75 -2.99 -22.03
N ASP A 28 3.43 -3.12 -22.09
CA ASP A 28 2.69 -3.24 -23.34
C ASP A 28 2.71 -1.89 -24.07
N MET A 29 3.64 -1.76 -25.02
CA MET A 29 3.83 -0.53 -25.78
C MET A 29 2.67 -0.23 -26.73
N VAL A 30 1.90 -1.24 -27.15
CA VAL A 30 0.72 -1.05 -27.99
C VAL A 30 -0.38 -0.41 -27.14
N LEU A 31 -0.68 -1.01 -25.98
CA LEU A 31 -1.67 -0.50 -25.05
C LEU A 31 -1.31 0.90 -24.55
N LEU A 32 -0.03 1.13 -24.21
CA LEU A 32 0.45 2.45 -23.83
C LEU A 32 0.28 3.47 -24.96
N GLY A 33 0.63 3.11 -26.20
CA GLY A 33 0.46 3.99 -27.36
C GLY A 33 -1.00 4.37 -27.57
N MET A 34 -1.91 3.39 -27.50
CA MET A 34 -3.35 3.65 -27.60
C MET A 34 -3.85 4.53 -26.45
N LEU A 35 -3.34 4.33 -25.23
CA LEU A 35 -3.72 5.12 -24.05
C LEU A 35 -3.23 6.58 -24.17
N MET A 36 -1.99 6.77 -24.60
CA MET A 36 -1.36 8.08 -24.74
C MET A 36 -1.98 8.89 -25.89
N ALA A 37 -2.33 8.22 -27.00
CA ALA A 37 -2.97 8.87 -28.15
C ALA A 37 -4.33 9.50 -27.79
N ARG A 38 -5.04 8.94 -26.81
CA ARG A 38 -6.35 9.43 -26.34
C ARG A 38 -6.31 9.98 -24.92
N TRP A 39 -5.11 10.25 -24.39
CA TRP A 39 -4.95 10.60 -22.97
C TRP A 39 -5.61 11.92 -22.62
N GLN A 40 -5.40 12.93 -23.47
CA GLN A 40 -6.00 14.24 -23.28
C GLN A 40 -7.52 14.17 -23.48
N ASP A 41 -7.99 13.49 -24.52
CA ASP A 41 -9.41 13.25 -24.77
C ASP A 41 -10.11 12.54 -23.60
N LEU A 42 -9.46 11.54 -22.99
CA LEU A 42 -9.98 10.83 -21.83
C LEU A 42 -10.16 11.77 -20.63
N ARG A 43 -9.14 12.60 -20.35
CA ARG A 43 -9.20 13.59 -19.26
C ARG A 43 -10.32 14.60 -19.51
N GLU A 44 -10.44 15.10 -20.74
CA GLU A 44 -11.49 16.05 -21.12
C GLU A 44 -12.88 15.42 -21.04
N ARG A 45 -13.06 14.16 -21.47
CA ARG A 45 -14.32 13.42 -21.34
C ARG A 45 -14.73 13.20 -19.89
N ILE A 46 -13.79 12.79 -19.03
CA ILE A 46 -14.03 12.62 -17.59
C ILE A 46 -14.47 13.96 -16.97
N ALA A 47 -13.75 15.04 -17.29
CA ALA A 47 -14.09 16.38 -16.80
C ALA A 47 -15.43 16.89 -17.37
N ALA A 48 -15.72 16.66 -18.64
CA ALA A 48 -16.97 17.05 -19.29
C ALA A 48 -18.18 16.32 -18.67
N ARG A 49 -18.06 15.04 -18.34
CA ARG A 49 -19.10 14.29 -17.61
C ARG A 49 -19.37 14.91 -16.24
N ALA A 50 -18.34 15.35 -15.54
CA ALA A 50 -18.48 16.07 -14.28
C ALA A 50 -19.06 17.48 -14.45
N ALA A 51 -18.64 18.23 -15.47
CA ALA A 51 -19.19 19.54 -15.79
C ALA A 51 -20.68 19.47 -16.18
N PHE A 52 -21.08 18.42 -16.91
CA PHE A 52 -22.49 18.17 -17.24
C PHE A 52 -23.34 17.90 -15.99
N ARG A 53 -22.83 17.07 -15.07
CA ARG A 53 -23.51 16.75 -13.81
C ARG A 53 -23.50 17.93 -12.83
N TYR A 54 -22.45 18.75 -12.87
CA TYR A 54 -22.19 19.87 -11.97
C TYR A 54 -21.83 21.14 -12.76
N PRO A 55 -22.83 21.83 -13.35
CA PRO A 55 -22.57 23.00 -14.18
C PRO A 55 -21.82 24.11 -13.43
N GLY A 56 -20.73 24.58 -14.03
CA GLY A 56 -19.85 25.62 -13.50
C GLY A 56 -18.70 25.13 -12.63
N VAL A 57 -18.69 23.84 -12.21
CA VAL A 57 -17.67 23.32 -11.28
C VAL A 57 -16.32 23.03 -11.96
N PHE A 58 -16.30 22.82 -13.28
CA PHE A 58 -15.07 22.57 -14.03
C PHE A 58 -14.90 23.54 -15.19
N GLU A 59 -13.66 23.97 -15.39
CA GLU A 59 -13.18 24.63 -16.60
C GLU A 59 -12.04 23.77 -17.18
N GLY A 60 -12.30 23.17 -18.35
CA GLY A 60 -11.44 22.10 -18.88
C GLY A 60 -11.32 20.95 -17.87
N THR A 61 -10.09 20.63 -17.47
CA THR A 61 -9.81 19.57 -16.47
C THR A 61 -9.60 20.10 -15.04
N THR A 62 -9.84 21.39 -14.81
CA THR A 62 -9.56 22.05 -13.53
C THR A 62 -10.86 22.34 -12.81
N LEU A 63 -10.92 22.03 -11.52
CA LEU A 63 -12.04 22.41 -10.69
C LEU A 63 -11.95 23.90 -10.33
N VAL A 64 -13.04 24.62 -10.57
CA VAL A 64 -13.18 26.03 -10.25
C VAL A 64 -13.84 26.15 -8.87
N GLU A 65 -13.13 26.72 -7.90
CA GLU A 65 -13.62 26.86 -6.53
C GLU A 65 -14.94 27.63 -6.47
N GLU A 66 -15.03 28.74 -7.20
CA GLU A 66 -16.23 29.59 -7.22
C GLU A 66 -17.45 28.84 -7.78
N GLY A 67 -17.25 28.04 -8.84
CA GLY A 67 -18.31 27.20 -9.37
C GLY A 67 -18.77 26.12 -8.39
N PHE A 68 -17.84 25.56 -7.61
CA PHE A 68 -18.17 24.63 -6.54
C PHE A 68 -18.88 25.32 -5.37
N ARG A 69 -18.48 26.55 -5.00
CA ARG A 69 -19.16 27.39 -4.01
C ARG A 69 -20.61 27.65 -4.40
N GLN A 70 -20.86 28.07 -5.64
CA GLN A 70 -22.21 28.26 -6.16
C GLN A 70 -23.02 26.96 -6.21
N LEU A 71 -22.38 25.80 -6.39
CA LEU A 71 -23.05 24.51 -6.32
C LEU A 71 -23.51 24.20 -4.90
N ILE A 72 -22.63 24.30 -3.90
CA ILE A 72 -22.98 24.04 -2.51
C ILE A 72 -24.03 25.04 -1.99
N ASP A 73 -23.93 26.32 -2.36
CA ASP A 73 -24.89 27.35 -1.98
C ASP A 73 -26.28 27.08 -2.57
N ARG A 74 -26.36 26.72 -3.86
CA ARG A 74 -27.63 26.34 -4.51
C ARG A 74 -28.28 25.12 -3.87
N ARG A 75 -27.48 24.21 -3.29
CA ARG A 75 -27.99 23.03 -2.57
C ARG A 75 -28.27 23.31 -1.09
N GLY A 76 -27.86 24.48 -0.57
CA GLY A 76 -27.93 24.79 0.86
C GLY A 76 -27.00 23.90 1.70
N TYR A 77 -25.89 23.43 1.12
CA TYR A 77 -24.94 22.56 1.80
C TYR A 77 -23.87 23.37 2.52
N TRP A 78 -23.48 22.91 3.69
CA TRP A 78 -22.34 23.46 4.41
C TRP A 78 -21.04 22.79 3.95
N TRP A 79 -19.95 23.54 3.83
CA TRP A 79 -18.64 23.00 3.47
C TRP A 79 -17.53 23.60 4.35
N PRO A 80 -16.52 22.81 4.77
CA PRO A 80 -15.40 23.34 5.55
C PRO A 80 -14.57 24.38 4.79
N THR A 81 -14.18 25.45 5.47
CA THR A 81 -13.33 26.51 4.91
C THR A 81 -11.94 26.53 5.52
N LEU A 82 -10.98 27.02 4.76
CA LEU A 82 -9.67 27.43 5.23
C LEU A 82 -9.78 28.73 6.07
N PRO A 83 -8.75 29.09 6.86
CA PRO A 83 -8.77 30.32 7.67
C PRO A 83 -8.96 31.62 6.87
N ASP A 84 -8.60 31.61 5.58
CA ASP A 84 -8.77 32.73 4.65
C ASP A 84 -10.18 32.78 3.99
N GLY A 85 -11.06 31.84 4.34
CA GLY A 85 -12.42 31.74 3.79
C GLY A 85 -12.52 30.96 2.47
N GLY A 86 -11.40 30.47 1.93
CA GLY A 86 -11.39 29.55 0.78
C GLY A 86 -12.02 28.20 1.14
N LEU A 87 -12.65 27.52 0.19
CA LEU A 87 -13.18 26.18 0.42
C LEU A 87 -12.03 25.19 0.62
N LYS A 88 -12.16 24.30 1.59
CA LYS A 88 -11.18 23.24 1.82
C LYS A 88 -11.41 22.11 0.80
N LEU A 89 -10.55 22.03 -0.21
CA LEU A 89 -10.75 21.18 -1.40
C LEU A 89 -9.81 19.96 -1.49
N ASP A 90 -9.11 19.60 -0.41
CA ASP A 90 -8.29 18.39 -0.36
C ASP A 90 -9.12 17.10 -0.32
N GLY A 91 -8.48 15.97 -0.62
CA GLY A 91 -9.15 14.67 -0.71
C GLY A 91 -9.77 14.22 0.61
N GLU A 92 -9.11 14.48 1.74
CA GLU A 92 -9.61 14.10 3.07
C GLU A 92 -10.94 14.81 3.37
N THR A 93 -11.01 16.11 3.07
CA THR A 93 -12.25 16.88 3.23
C THR A 93 -13.36 16.34 2.33
N PHE A 94 -13.07 16.03 1.06
CA PHE A 94 -14.08 15.40 0.20
C PHE A 94 -14.57 14.06 0.75
N ASP A 95 -13.67 13.23 1.27
CA ASP A 95 -14.03 11.93 1.85
C ASP A 95 -14.93 12.08 3.07
N GLU A 96 -14.65 13.04 3.96
CA GLU A 96 -15.51 13.36 5.10
C GLU A 96 -16.88 13.90 4.65
N MET A 97 -16.90 14.79 3.65
CA MET A 97 -18.14 15.42 3.19
C MET A 97 -19.03 14.50 2.35
N ILE A 98 -18.49 13.45 1.74
CA ILE A 98 -19.27 12.43 1.01
C ILE A 98 -20.24 11.68 1.93
N ASP A 99 -19.95 11.59 3.22
CA ASP A 99 -20.85 10.93 4.17
C ASP A 99 -22.14 11.74 4.39
N PHE A 100 -22.07 13.07 4.28
CA PHE A 100 -23.22 13.97 4.34
C PHE A 100 -23.85 14.20 2.97
N TYR A 101 -23.02 14.28 1.92
CA TYR A 101 -23.43 14.60 0.56
C TYR A 101 -22.92 13.52 -0.43
N PRO A 102 -23.52 12.32 -0.43
CA PRO A 102 -23.05 11.20 -1.25
C PRO A 102 -22.99 11.48 -2.75
N GLU A 103 -23.77 12.43 -3.24
CA GLU A 103 -23.74 12.84 -4.64
C GLU A 103 -22.36 13.35 -5.09
N PHE A 104 -21.58 13.97 -4.18
CA PHE A 104 -20.24 14.45 -4.50
C PHE A 104 -19.18 13.36 -4.62
N ARG A 105 -19.52 12.08 -4.42
CA ARG A 105 -18.62 10.95 -4.68
C ARG A 105 -18.08 10.99 -6.11
N PHE A 106 -18.96 11.19 -7.09
CA PHE A 106 -18.57 11.30 -8.49
C PHE A 106 -17.60 12.46 -8.73
N LEU A 107 -17.82 13.59 -8.05
CA LEU A 107 -16.95 14.76 -8.14
C LEU A 107 -15.56 14.47 -7.55
N ARG A 108 -15.50 13.82 -6.38
CA ARG A 108 -14.24 13.40 -5.74
C ARG A 108 -13.45 12.46 -6.62
N ASP A 109 -14.10 11.44 -7.18
CA ASP A 109 -13.46 10.43 -8.03
C ASP A 109 -12.89 11.06 -9.30
N THR A 110 -13.66 11.94 -9.93
CA THR A 110 -13.23 12.73 -11.10
C THR A 110 -11.99 13.56 -10.77
N ARG A 111 -12.03 14.36 -9.68
CA ARG A 111 -10.87 15.18 -9.26
C ARG A 111 -9.64 14.33 -9.00
N TRP A 112 -9.81 13.20 -8.30
CA TRP A 112 -8.73 12.29 -8.00
C TRP A 112 -8.10 11.75 -9.29
N MET A 113 -8.90 11.23 -10.23
CA MET A 113 -8.41 10.73 -11.52
C MET A 113 -7.68 11.82 -12.31
N LEU A 114 -8.26 13.02 -12.45
CA LEU A 114 -7.64 14.13 -13.20
C LEU A 114 -6.30 14.56 -12.59
N ARG A 115 -6.19 14.57 -11.27
CA ARG A 115 -4.95 14.88 -10.55
C ARG A 115 -3.88 13.81 -10.73
N GLN A 116 -4.25 12.53 -10.59
CA GLN A 116 -3.30 11.42 -10.75
C GLN A 116 -2.74 11.39 -12.18
N THR A 117 -3.59 11.65 -13.15
CA THR A 117 -3.23 11.60 -14.58
C THR A 117 -2.45 12.82 -15.06
N ALA A 118 -2.52 13.96 -14.37
CA ALA A 118 -1.89 15.22 -14.80
C ALA A 118 -0.37 15.26 -14.61
N LYS A 119 0.15 14.44 -13.69
CA LYS A 119 1.56 14.49 -13.26
C LYS A 119 2.37 13.29 -13.74
N LEU A 120 1.81 12.46 -14.62
CA LEU A 120 2.51 11.28 -15.11
C LEU A 120 3.62 11.69 -16.07
N LYS A 121 4.80 11.13 -15.82
CA LYS A 121 6.00 11.21 -16.63
C LYS A 121 6.50 9.82 -17.02
N ILE A 122 5.65 8.80 -16.89
CA ILE A 122 6.04 7.39 -17.07
C ILE A 122 6.70 7.18 -18.44
N VAL A 123 6.16 7.81 -19.49
CA VAL A 123 6.66 7.73 -20.87
C VAL A 123 8.11 8.21 -20.98
N ASP A 124 8.49 9.29 -20.28
CA ASP A 124 9.85 9.83 -20.28
C ASP A 124 10.89 8.87 -19.68
N TYR A 125 10.43 7.86 -18.94
CA TYR A 125 11.24 6.85 -18.27
C TYR A 125 11.09 5.47 -18.91
N ILE A 126 10.52 5.38 -20.12
CA ILE A 126 10.47 4.14 -20.89
C ILE A 126 11.63 4.10 -21.88
N GLY A 127 12.43 3.05 -21.80
CA GLY A 127 13.53 2.79 -22.72
C GLY A 127 13.04 2.37 -24.10
N VAL A 128 13.94 2.41 -25.08
CA VAL A 128 13.69 1.89 -26.44
C VAL A 128 13.39 0.38 -26.46
N ASP A 129 13.69 -0.32 -25.38
CA ASP A 129 13.38 -1.72 -25.14
C ASP A 129 11.94 -1.96 -24.62
N GLY A 130 11.14 -0.90 -24.48
CA GLY A 130 9.77 -0.96 -24.00
C GLY A 130 9.65 -1.21 -22.50
N ARG A 131 10.64 -0.81 -21.71
CA ARG A 131 10.65 -1.03 -20.25
C ARG A 131 10.73 0.27 -19.48
N ASN A 132 10.02 0.36 -18.36
CA ASN A 132 10.08 1.50 -17.45
C ASN A 132 11.30 1.37 -16.51
N HIS A 133 12.27 2.27 -16.65
CA HIS A 133 13.55 2.25 -15.93
C HIS A 133 13.59 3.34 -14.85
N VAL A 134 13.17 2.99 -13.64
CA VAL A 134 13.16 3.91 -12.50
C VAL A 134 13.73 3.22 -11.28
N ALA A 135 14.83 3.77 -10.75
CA ALA A 135 15.35 3.37 -9.45
C ALA A 135 14.47 3.95 -8.33
N SER A 136 14.19 3.14 -7.31
CA SER A 136 13.74 3.66 -6.02
C SER A 136 14.88 4.48 -5.37
N ALA A 137 14.51 5.40 -4.47
CA ALA A 137 15.46 6.09 -3.61
C ALA A 137 15.67 5.23 -2.35
N PRO A 138 16.76 4.44 -2.28
CA PRO A 138 16.94 3.51 -1.17
C PRO A 138 17.10 4.28 0.14
N PHE A 139 16.51 3.75 1.22
CA PHE A 139 16.64 4.32 2.57
C PHE A 139 16.08 5.74 2.77
N SER A 140 15.19 6.21 1.89
CA SER A 140 14.68 7.59 1.96
C SER A 140 13.74 7.87 3.13
N ALA A 141 13.02 6.85 3.63
CA ALA A 141 12.10 7.00 4.75
C ALA A 141 12.82 6.86 6.09
N LYS A 142 12.26 7.46 7.16
CA LYS A 142 12.76 7.28 8.55
C LYS A 142 12.78 5.81 8.99
N THR A 143 11.91 4.99 8.41
CA THR A 143 11.83 3.53 8.62
C THR A 143 12.85 2.75 7.79
N GLY A 144 13.59 3.42 6.91
CA GLY A 144 14.53 2.78 5.99
C GLY A 144 13.84 2.16 4.78
N ARG A 145 12.52 2.37 4.59
CA ARG A 145 11.82 2.05 3.34
C ARG A 145 12.35 2.89 2.18
N ASP A 146 12.17 2.34 0.99
CA ASP A 146 12.53 2.94 -0.27
C ASP A 146 11.49 3.98 -0.73
N GLY A 147 11.98 5.06 -1.33
CA GLY A 147 11.14 6.12 -1.89
C GLY A 147 10.82 5.81 -3.34
N HIS A 148 9.54 5.81 -3.70
CA HIS A 148 9.09 5.50 -5.06
C HIS A 148 8.38 6.70 -5.67
N SER A 149 8.75 7.05 -6.90
CA SER A 149 8.13 8.16 -7.63
C SER A 149 6.88 7.69 -8.35
N THR A 150 5.70 8.00 -7.83
CA THR A 150 4.40 7.64 -8.43
C THR A 150 4.16 8.24 -9.82
N SER A 151 4.87 9.33 -10.15
CA SER A 151 4.83 9.96 -11.48
C SER A 151 5.74 9.31 -12.52
N LYS A 152 6.77 8.55 -12.10
CA LYS A 152 7.82 8.03 -13.00
C LYS A 152 7.77 6.51 -13.11
N SER A 153 7.58 5.84 -11.97
CA SER A 153 7.57 4.38 -11.88
C SER A 153 6.16 3.86 -12.12
N VAL A 154 5.99 3.02 -13.15
CA VAL A 154 4.71 2.36 -13.42
C VAL A 154 4.27 1.47 -12.25
N LEU A 155 5.23 0.82 -11.57
CA LEU A 155 4.93 -0.08 -10.46
C LEU A 155 4.36 0.69 -9.26
N ALA A 156 4.84 1.92 -9.04
CA ALA A 156 4.34 2.81 -7.99
C ALA A 156 3.17 3.70 -8.45
N ALA A 157 2.81 3.69 -9.73
CA ALA A 157 1.71 4.46 -10.28
C ALA A 157 0.35 3.99 -9.70
N PRO A 158 -0.72 4.78 -9.85
CA PRO A 158 -2.08 4.35 -9.56
C PRO A 158 -2.40 2.96 -10.12
N THR A 159 -3.13 2.15 -9.36
CA THR A 159 -3.37 0.72 -9.64
C THR A 159 -3.91 0.46 -11.04
N PHE A 160 -4.79 1.32 -11.56
CA PHE A 160 -5.35 1.19 -12.92
C PHE A 160 -4.30 1.32 -14.03
N LEU A 161 -3.23 2.11 -13.83
CA LEU A 161 -2.15 2.22 -14.81
C LEU A 161 -1.23 1.02 -14.82
N ARG A 162 -1.20 0.22 -13.74
CA ARG A 162 -0.36 -0.97 -13.69
C ARG A 162 -0.81 -2.04 -14.69
N SER A 163 -2.01 -1.91 -15.25
CA SER A 163 -2.51 -2.76 -16.33
C SER A 163 -1.76 -2.60 -17.66
N ILE A 164 -0.88 -1.61 -17.80
CA ILE A 164 0.06 -1.57 -18.94
C ILE A 164 1.29 -2.46 -18.74
N ILE A 165 1.51 -3.01 -17.54
CA ILE A 165 2.63 -3.90 -17.26
C ILE A 165 2.29 -5.27 -17.83
N GLN A 166 3.12 -5.78 -18.73
CA GLN A 166 2.90 -7.06 -19.42
C GLN A 166 4.24 -7.73 -19.70
N ALA A 167 4.30 -9.05 -19.55
CA ALA A 167 5.46 -9.81 -20.00
C ALA A 167 5.58 -9.78 -21.53
N ARG A 168 6.80 -9.89 -22.05
CA ARG A 168 7.03 -10.15 -23.48
C ARG A 168 6.63 -11.59 -23.86
N PRO A 169 6.38 -11.92 -25.14
CA PRO A 169 6.06 -13.28 -25.57
C PRO A 169 7.08 -14.33 -25.08
N GLY A 170 6.56 -15.46 -24.56
CA GLY A 170 7.36 -16.56 -23.97
C GLY A 170 7.87 -16.30 -22.54
N PHE A 171 7.46 -15.19 -21.93
CA PHE A 171 7.80 -14.82 -20.55
C PHE A 171 6.54 -14.65 -19.70
N ALA A 172 6.74 -14.69 -18.39
CA ALA A 172 5.73 -14.43 -17.39
C ALA A 172 6.27 -13.47 -16.32
N LEU A 173 5.35 -12.75 -15.67
CA LEU A 173 5.61 -11.96 -14.48
C LEU A 173 5.08 -12.67 -13.24
N LEU A 174 5.87 -12.70 -12.17
CA LEU A 174 5.45 -13.15 -10.85
C LEU A 174 5.43 -11.95 -9.91
N TYR A 175 4.29 -11.71 -9.26
CA TYR A 175 4.17 -10.75 -8.17
C TYR A 175 4.10 -11.51 -6.86
N ALA A 176 5.20 -11.48 -6.11
CA ALA A 176 5.34 -12.16 -4.84
C ALA A 176 5.25 -11.14 -3.70
N ASP A 177 4.36 -11.37 -2.74
CA ASP A 177 4.01 -10.45 -1.65
C ASP A 177 3.93 -11.20 -0.32
N PHE A 178 4.34 -10.57 0.78
CA PHE A 178 4.20 -11.16 2.10
C PHE A 178 2.75 -11.13 2.57
N LYS A 179 2.24 -12.28 3.02
CA LYS A 179 0.87 -12.39 3.51
C LYS A 179 0.75 -11.72 4.88
N ALA A 180 -0.02 -10.63 4.94
CA ALA A 180 -0.31 -9.88 6.15
C ALA A 180 0.94 -9.52 6.98
N GLU A 181 1.99 -9.04 6.30
CA GLU A 181 3.32 -8.78 6.90
C GLU A 181 3.23 -7.93 8.18
N GLU A 182 2.56 -6.78 8.13
CA GLU A 182 2.49 -5.87 9.29
C GLU A 182 1.82 -6.54 10.51
N TYR A 183 0.81 -7.39 10.30
CA TYR A 183 0.19 -8.18 11.38
C TYR A 183 1.18 -9.20 11.96
N ALA A 184 1.87 -9.94 11.10
CA ALA A 184 2.81 -10.97 11.50
C ALA A 184 4.00 -10.39 12.29
N LEU A 185 4.52 -9.24 11.84
CA LEU A 185 5.57 -8.50 12.53
C LEU A 185 5.09 -7.94 13.86
N MET A 186 3.87 -7.39 13.91
CA MET A 186 3.26 -6.96 15.16
C MET A 186 3.16 -8.13 16.15
N ALA A 187 2.68 -9.29 15.71
CA ALA A 187 2.62 -10.52 16.52
C ALA A 187 4.00 -10.97 17.00
N ARG A 188 4.99 -11.00 16.10
CA ARG A 188 6.34 -11.51 16.36
C ARG A 188 7.18 -10.60 17.26
N LEU A 189 7.08 -9.29 17.08
CA LEU A 189 7.83 -8.29 17.85
C LEU A 189 7.22 -8.08 19.24
N SER A 190 5.89 -8.10 19.34
CA SER A 190 5.18 -8.07 20.63
C SER A 190 5.28 -9.39 21.40
N LYS A 191 5.56 -10.50 20.70
CA LYS A 191 5.48 -11.86 21.22
C LYS A 191 4.08 -12.23 21.72
N CYS A 192 3.04 -11.70 21.09
CA CYS A 192 1.64 -11.95 21.45
C CYS A 192 1.22 -13.36 20.97
N PRO A 193 0.96 -14.33 21.88
CA PRO A 193 0.63 -15.71 21.50
C PRO A 193 -0.67 -15.80 20.70
N GLY A 194 -1.69 -15.02 21.07
CA GLY A 194 -2.97 -15.00 20.38
C GLY A 194 -2.85 -14.53 18.93
N MET A 195 -2.07 -13.47 18.69
CA MET A 195 -1.82 -13.00 17.32
C MET A 195 -0.98 -13.99 16.51
N LEU A 196 0.03 -14.62 17.14
CA LEU A 196 0.86 -15.63 16.49
C LEU A 196 0.03 -16.85 16.07
N ALA A 197 -0.87 -17.32 16.93
CA ALA A 197 -1.79 -18.41 16.62
C ALA A 197 -2.73 -18.06 15.45
N ALA A 198 -3.29 -16.85 15.46
CA ALA A 198 -4.12 -16.35 14.36
C ALA A 198 -3.35 -16.26 13.02
N TYR A 199 -2.09 -15.80 13.06
CA TYR A 199 -1.23 -15.75 11.87
C TYR A 199 -0.91 -17.14 11.33
N ASP A 200 -0.63 -18.09 12.22
CA ASP A 200 -0.33 -19.47 11.87
C ASP A 200 -1.54 -20.19 11.22
N LEU A 201 -2.76 -19.96 11.72
CA LEU A 201 -4.00 -20.38 11.04
C LEU A 201 -4.11 -19.79 9.63
N ALA A 202 -3.86 -18.48 9.50
CA ALA A 202 -3.92 -17.79 8.21
C ALA A 202 -2.84 -18.29 7.24
N LYS A 203 -1.63 -18.60 7.72
CA LYS A 203 -0.53 -19.17 6.93
C LYS A 203 -0.90 -20.54 6.34
N ARG A 204 -1.66 -21.35 7.07
CA ARG A 204 -2.16 -22.67 6.59
C ARG A 204 -3.42 -22.60 5.74
N GLY A 205 -3.98 -21.40 5.53
CA GLY A 205 -5.26 -21.23 4.81
C GLY A 205 -6.48 -21.69 5.62
N LEU A 206 -6.33 -21.86 6.94
CA LEU A 206 -7.40 -22.32 7.84
C LEU A 206 -8.14 -21.17 8.54
N GLY A 207 -7.66 -19.93 8.38
CA GLY A 207 -8.23 -18.75 9.01
C GLY A 207 -7.84 -17.45 8.33
N ASP A 208 -8.28 -16.34 8.93
CA ASP A 208 -7.95 -14.98 8.51
C ASP A 208 -7.64 -14.16 9.76
N VAL A 209 -6.50 -13.47 9.77
CA VAL A 209 -5.99 -12.78 10.97
C VAL A 209 -6.98 -11.77 11.55
N TYR A 210 -7.78 -11.12 10.71
CA TYR A 210 -8.75 -10.12 11.14
C TYR A 210 -10.02 -10.77 11.67
N PHE A 211 -10.44 -11.88 11.06
CA PHE A 211 -11.59 -12.65 11.55
C PHE A 211 -11.28 -13.40 12.86
N GLU A 212 -10.05 -13.88 13.02
CA GLU A 212 -9.60 -14.47 14.29
C GLU A 212 -9.54 -13.42 15.41
N PHE A 213 -9.24 -12.16 15.09
CA PHE A 213 -9.42 -11.06 16.05
C PHE A 213 -10.90 -10.87 16.43
N ALA A 214 -11.83 -10.93 15.47
CA ALA A 214 -13.27 -10.84 15.78
C ALA A 214 -13.74 -11.94 16.75
N LYS A 215 -13.23 -13.18 16.58
CA LYS A 215 -13.47 -14.28 17.52
C LYS A 215 -12.85 -14.02 18.90
N ALA A 216 -11.58 -13.58 18.93
CA ALA A 216 -10.89 -13.28 20.19
C ALA A 216 -11.56 -12.14 20.97
N ALA A 217 -12.12 -11.15 20.26
CA ALA A 217 -12.91 -10.06 20.79
C ALA A 217 -14.35 -10.44 21.18
N ARG A 218 -14.76 -11.70 20.92
CA ARG A 218 -16.12 -12.21 21.14
C ARG A 218 -17.21 -11.43 20.40
N ALA A 219 -16.88 -10.87 19.23
CA ALA A 219 -17.87 -10.27 18.35
C ALA A 219 -18.64 -11.28 17.50
N VAL A 220 -18.07 -12.48 17.35
CA VAL A 220 -18.70 -13.62 16.69
C VAL A 220 -18.49 -14.88 17.54
N LEU A 221 -19.31 -15.91 17.28
CA LEU A 221 -19.14 -17.21 17.92
C LEU A 221 -17.82 -17.87 17.47
N PRO A 222 -17.20 -18.73 18.31
CA PRO A 222 -15.93 -19.39 17.95
C PRO A 222 -15.98 -20.24 16.67
N ASP A 223 -17.13 -20.84 16.40
CA ASP A 223 -17.43 -21.69 15.23
C ASP A 223 -17.99 -20.90 14.02
N ALA A 224 -18.13 -19.57 14.15
CA ALA A 224 -18.58 -18.72 13.06
C ALA A 224 -17.65 -18.83 11.85
N LEU A 225 -18.24 -18.83 10.65
CA LEU A 225 -17.50 -18.88 9.39
C LEU A 225 -17.35 -17.49 8.80
N ARG A 226 -16.15 -17.16 8.32
CA ARG A 226 -15.85 -15.85 7.73
C ARG A 226 -16.86 -15.43 6.65
N LYS A 227 -17.21 -16.36 5.77
CA LYS A 227 -18.08 -16.11 4.60
C LYS A 227 -19.45 -15.51 4.98
N ASP A 228 -19.91 -15.77 6.19
CA ASP A 228 -21.21 -15.31 6.70
C ASP A 228 -21.09 -13.96 7.43
N HIS A 229 -19.88 -13.41 7.57
CA HIS A 229 -19.56 -12.26 8.42
C HIS A 229 -18.51 -11.32 7.78
N GLU A 230 -18.56 -11.09 6.46
CA GLU A 230 -17.55 -10.27 5.77
C GLU A 230 -17.55 -8.80 6.25
N GLU A 231 -18.71 -8.22 6.59
CA GLU A 231 -18.81 -6.87 7.16
C GLU A 231 -18.06 -6.75 8.49
N ILE A 232 -18.23 -7.75 9.37
CA ILE A 232 -17.51 -7.81 10.65
C ILE A 232 -16.01 -7.93 10.39
N ARG A 233 -15.60 -8.79 9.46
CA ARG A 233 -14.18 -8.93 9.10
C ARG A 233 -13.57 -7.59 8.67
N GLU A 234 -14.26 -6.81 7.83
CA GLU A 234 -13.73 -5.52 7.37
C GLU A 234 -13.65 -4.46 8.48
N ILE A 235 -14.58 -4.45 9.45
CA ILE A 235 -14.48 -3.63 10.67
C ILE A 235 -13.21 -4.00 11.45
N TYR A 236 -13.05 -5.29 11.75
CA TYR A 236 -11.93 -5.79 12.55
C TYR A 236 -10.58 -5.64 11.84
N LYS A 237 -10.55 -5.77 10.51
CA LYS A 237 -9.39 -5.44 9.69
C LYS A 237 -9.02 -3.97 9.78
N THR A 238 -10.01 -3.09 9.69
CA THR A 238 -9.80 -1.65 9.82
C THR A 238 -9.19 -1.31 11.17
N VAL A 239 -9.68 -1.94 12.25
CA VAL A 239 -9.15 -1.76 13.61
C VAL A 239 -7.73 -2.27 13.73
N VAL A 240 -7.42 -3.48 13.27
CA VAL A 240 -6.07 -4.06 13.37
C VAL A 240 -5.05 -3.17 12.64
N LEU A 241 -5.40 -2.70 11.45
CA LEU A 241 -4.57 -1.74 10.73
C LEU A 241 -4.47 -0.44 11.52
N ALA A 242 -5.58 0.12 12.00
CA ALA A 242 -5.59 1.35 12.79
C ALA A 242 -4.72 1.26 14.06
N VAL A 243 -4.74 0.14 14.78
CA VAL A 243 -3.88 -0.11 15.96
C VAL A 243 -2.42 -0.24 15.56
N ALA A 244 -2.12 -0.93 14.45
CA ALA A 244 -0.77 -0.95 13.87
C ALA A 244 -0.30 0.44 13.41
N TYR A 245 -1.22 1.41 13.29
CA TYR A 245 -0.95 2.82 13.08
C TYR A 245 -1.11 3.69 14.34
N GLY A 246 -1.45 3.08 15.48
CA GLY A 246 -1.74 3.69 16.77
C GLY A 246 -2.96 4.63 16.82
N GLN A 247 -3.82 4.65 15.80
CA GLN A 247 -4.93 5.60 15.69
C GLN A 247 -5.83 5.59 16.95
N GLY A 248 -6.13 6.78 17.47
CA GLY A 248 -7.08 6.95 18.58
C GLY A 248 -8.53 6.79 18.13
N ALA A 249 -9.43 6.63 19.11
CA ALA A 249 -10.85 6.35 18.88
C ALA A 249 -11.58 7.35 17.98
N LEU A 250 -11.23 8.64 18.02
CA LEU A 250 -11.82 9.66 17.14
C LEU A 250 -11.49 9.40 15.66
N SER A 251 -10.22 9.14 15.35
CA SER A 251 -9.76 8.86 13.98
C SER A 251 -10.30 7.52 13.49
N LEU A 252 -10.32 6.51 14.36
CA LEU A 252 -10.91 5.21 14.04
C LEU A 252 -12.42 5.31 13.81
N GLY A 253 -13.15 6.06 14.63
CA GLY A 253 -14.59 6.29 14.48
C GLY A 253 -14.94 6.89 13.13
N ARG A 254 -14.19 7.92 12.69
CA ARG A 254 -14.35 8.49 11.34
C ARG A 254 -14.14 7.43 10.25
N ARG A 255 -13.08 6.63 10.34
CA ARG A 255 -12.76 5.60 9.36
C ARG A 255 -13.81 4.48 9.30
N LEU A 256 -14.33 4.08 10.47
CA LEU A 256 -15.39 3.09 10.60
C LEU A 256 -16.80 3.67 10.32
N LYS A 257 -16.93 4.99 10.18
CA LYS A 257 -18.21 5.70 10.11
C LYS A 257 -19.11 5.38 11.30
N THR A 258 -18.52 5.36 12.48
CA THR A 258 -19.19 5.06 13.74
C THR A 258 -18.88 6.11 14.81
N PRO A 259 -19.75 6.26 15.81
CA PRO A 259 -19.46 7.06 16.99
C PRO A 259 -18.11 6.68 17.64
N SER A 260 -17.40 7.67 18.18
CA SER A 260 -16.06 7.45 18.73
C SER A 260 -16.05 6.54 19.97
N ASP A 261 -17.14 6.48 20.72
CA ASP A 261 -17.33 5.55 21.84
C ASP A 261 -17.41 4.10 21.33
N TYR A 262 -18.09 3.84 20.21
CA TYR A 262 -18.08 2.52 19.58
C TYR A 262 -16.67 2.13 19.11
N ALA A 263 -15.96 3.06 18.46
CA ALA A 263 -14.57 2.84 18.07
C ALA A 263 -13.64 2.59 19.27
N GLN A 264 -13.82 3.33 20.38
CA GLN A 264 -13.09 3.12 21.62
C GLN A 264 -13.35 1.71 22.18
N ARG A 265 -14.60 1.25 22.18
CA ARG A 265 -14.94 -0.11 22.65
C ARG A 265 -14.21 -1.19 21.85
N ILE A 266 -14.09 -1.06 20.52
CA ILE A 266 -13.37 -2.06 19.72
C ILE A 266 -11.86 -1.96 19.97
N LEU A 267 -11.30 -0.76 20.18
CA LEU A 267 -9.92 -0.61 20.61
C LEU A 267 -9.66 -1.28 21.97
N ASP A 268 -10.59 -1.15 22.91
CA ASP A 268 -10.51 -1.81 24.21
C ASP A 268 -10.57 -3.34 24.05
N GLN A 269 -11.44 -3.85 23.19
CA GLN A 269 -11.46 -5.28 22.83
C GLN A 269 -10.13 -5.75 22.23
N PHE A 270 -9.48 -4.95 21.37
CA PHE A 270 -8.14 -5.27 20.86
C PHE A 270 -7.13 -5.37 22.00
N ASN A 271 -7.12 -4.37 22.88
CA ASN A 271 -6.20 -4.32 24.01
C ASN A 271 -6.43 -5.46 25.01
N THR A 272 -7.67 -5.91 25.16
CA THR A 272 -8.02 -7.08 25.99
C THR A 272 -7.65 -8.39 25.31
N ALA A 273 -7.86 -8.52 24.00
CA ALA A 273 -7.52 -9.73 23.24
C ALA A 273 -6.00 -9.91 23.08
N TYR A 274 -5.25 -8.81 22.93
CA TYR A 274 -3.82 -8.80 22.64
C TYR A 274 -3.04 -7.85 23.57
N PRO A 275 -3.03 -8.11 24.89
CA PRO A 275 -2.40 -7.22 25.86
C PRO A 275 -0.89 -7.06 25.63
N GLU A 276 -0.19 -8.10 25.14
CA GLU A 276 1.24 -8.04 24.86
C GLU A 276 1.56 -7.07 23.72
N CYS A 277 0.64 -6.91 22.76
CA CYS A 277 0.79 -5.94 21.67
C CYS A 277 0.68 -4.50 22.20
N ARG A 278 -0.32 -4.22 23.05
CA ARG A 278 -0.47 -2.93 23.73
C ARG A 278 0.78 -2.61 24.56
N ASP A 279 1.23 -3.57 25.36
CA ASP A 279 2.37 -3.39 26.26
C ASP A 279 3.69 -3.23 25.50
N PHE A 280 3.83 -3.90 24.36
CA PHE A 280 4.93 -3.69 23.42
C PHE A 280 4.95 -2.25 22.90
N GLY A 281 3.82 -1.73 22.40
CA GLY A 281 3.74 -0.35 21.90
C GLY A 281 4.10 0.68 22.98
N ASN A 282 3.56 0.52 24.19
CA ASN A 282 3.88 1.40 25.32
C ASN A 282 5.37 1.34 25.69
N ARG A 283 5.96 0.14 25.71
CA ARG A 283 7.39 -0.04 25.96
C ARG A 283 8.25 0.61 24.88
N VAL A 284 7.90 0.45 23.60
CA VAL A 284 8.59 1.11 22.49
C VAL A 284 8.58 2.61 22.69
N TYR A 285 7.41 3.20 22.96
CA TYR A 285 7.28 4.63 23.19
C TYR A 285 8.16 5.12 24.34
N VAL A 286 7.96 4.58 25.54
CA VAL A 286 8.69 5.01 26.75
C VAL A 286 10.21 4.83 26.59
N THR A 287 10.65 3.67 26.10
CA THR A 287 12.10 3.42 25.95
C THR A 287 12.73 4.29 24.86
N SER A 288 12.00 4.63 23.80
CA SER A 288 12.50 5.50 22.74
C SER A 288 12.72 6.93 23.22
N GLN A 289 11.80 7.46 24.04
CA GLN A 289 11.90 8.79 24.65
C GLN A 289 13.08 8.85 25.62
N MET A 290 13.25 7.83 26.47
CA MET A 290 14.36 7.76 27.41
C MET A 290 15.72 7.62 26.72
N ARG A 291 15.81 6.85 25.63
CA ARG A 291 17.07 6.57 24.92
C ARG A 291 17.42 7.61 23.86
N GLY A 292 16.46 8.45 23.46
CA GLY A 292 16.59 9.38 22.33
C GLY A 292 16.78 8.69 20.97
N ARG A 293 16.53 7.38 20.86
CA ARG A 293 16.70 6.61 19.61
C ARG A 293 15.99 5.26 19.65
N MET A 294 15.65 4.76 18.46
CA MET A 294 15.16 3.41 18.18
C MET A 294 16.12 2.67 17.25
N ARG A 295 16.05 1.33 17.26
CA ARG A 295 16.87 0.46 16.43
C ARG A 295 16.07 -0.77 15.99
N ALA A 296 16.13 -1.13 14.71
CA ALA A 296 15.53 -2.35 14.14
C ALA A 296 16.52 -3.54 14.19
N GLU A 297 16.07 -4.73 13.76
CA GLU A 297 16.78 -6.01 13.89
C GLU A 297 18.16 -5.99 13.19
N LEU A 298 18.22 -5.51 11.94
CA LEU A 298 19.46 -5.29 11.19
C LEU A 298 20.06 -3.90 11.44
N GLY A 299 19.74 -3.28 12.57
CA GLY A 299 20.44 -2.11 13.09
C GLY A 299 20.17 -0.82 12.33
N TRP A 300 19.11 -0.74 11.52
CA TRP A 300 18.56 0.56 11.11
C TRP A 300 18.20 1.39 12.35
N LYS A 301 18.40 2.71 12.33
CA LYS A 301 18.22 3.59 13.50
C LYS A 301 17.35 4.79 13.15
N MET A 302 16.53 5.21 14.10
CA MET A 302 15.84 6.49 14.08
C MET A 302 16.15 7.24 15.37
N TRP A 303 16.49 8.53 15.26
CA TRP A 303 16.63 9.41 16.42
C TRP A 303 15.27 9.90 16.89
N VAL A 304 15.08 9.95 18.20
CA VAL A 304 13.87 10.45 18.86
C VAL A 304 14.27 11.69 19.64
N THR A 305 13.59 12.79 19.35
CA THR A 305 13.83 14.10 19.97
C THR A 305 12.54 14.56 20.66
N PRO A 306 12.57 15.58 21.52
CA PRO A 306 11.36 16.17 22.09
C PRO A 306 10.36 16.71 21.04
N LEU A 307 10.81 16.96 19.81
CA LEU A 307 9.95 17.36 18.69
C LEU A 307 9.29 16.15 18.00
N THR A 308 9.66 14.92 18.37
CA THR A 308 9.07 13.68 17.87
C THR A 308 7.81 13.37 18.67
N ASN A 309 6.79 14.23 18.53
CA ASN A 309 5.54 14.17 19.29
C ASN A 309 4.45 13.27 18.67
N GLU A 310 4.83 12.42 17.73
CA GLU A 310 3.92 11.47 17.12
C GLU A 310 4.10 10.10 17.78
N GLU A 311 3.48 9.91 18.95
CA GLU A 311 3.44 8.61 19.66
C GLU A 311 3.08 7.46 18.70
N LEU A 312 2.18 7.74 17.76
CA LEU A 312 1.76 6.85 16.69
C LEU A 312 2.96 6.41 15.83
N SER A 313 3.64 7.36 15.22
CA SER A 313 4.80 7.11 14.38
C SER A 313 5.91 6.36 15.12
N ILE A 314 6.09 6.62 16.42
CA ILE A 314 7.05 5.91 17.27
C ILE A 314 6.64 4.44 17.47
N LYS A 315 5.38 4.17 17.83
CA LYS A 315 4.88 2.80 18.05
C LYS A 315 4.94 1.94 16.78
N ASN A 316 4.72 2.55 15.62
CA ASN A 316 4.68 1.84 14.34
C ASN A 316 6.07 1.62 13.73
N TRP A 317 7.04 2.47 14.10
CA TRP A 317 8.36 2.47 13.49
C TRP A 317 9.07 1.10 13.53
N PRO A 318 9.08 0.33 14.64
CA PRO A 318 9.75 -0.98 14.68
C PRO A 318 9.18 -1.98 13.67
N ILE A 319 7.85 -1.97 13.48
CA ILE A 319 7.15 -2.86 12.55
C ILE A 319 7.59 -2.52 11.12
N GLN A 320 7.48 -1.25 10.73
CA GLN A 320 7.80 -0.80 9.37
C GLN A 320 9.29 -0.89 9.05
N ALA A 321 10.16 -0.64 10.04
CA ALA A 321 11.59 -0.75 9.86
C ALA A 321 12.03 -2.20 9.71
N CYS A 322 11.42 -3.13 10.46
CA CYS A 322 11.68 -4.56 10.32
C CYS A 322 11.23 -5.08 8.94
N ALA A 323 10.00 -4.73 8.49
CA ALA A 323 9.52 -5.04 7.15
C ALA A 323 10.50 -4.56 6.06
N ALA A 324 10.97 -3.31 6.19
CA ALA A 324 11.93 -2.74 5.26
C ALA A 324 13.28 -3.49 5.28
N GLU A 325 13.72 -4.02 6.41
CA GLU A 325 14.95 -4.82 6.49
C GLU A 325 14.77 -6.20 5.85
N ILE A 326 13.61 -6.84 6.04
CA ILE A 326 13.26 -8.12 5.41
C ILE A 326 13.26 -8.01 3.89
N LEU A 327 12.56 -7.01 3.33
CA LEU A 327 12.53 -6.82 1.88
C LEU A 327 13.95 -6.62 1.30
N LYS A 328 14.82 -5.88 1.99
CA LYS A 328 16.21 -5.68 1.55
C LYS A 328 16.97 -6.99 1.47
N VAL A 329 16.84 -7.84 2.49
CA VAL A 329 17.46 -9.17 2.50
C VAL A 329 16.89 -10.03 1.38
N ALA A 330 15.56 -10.03 1.18
CA ALA A 330 14.91 -10.78 0.12
C ALA A 330 15.42 -10.38 -1.27
N VAL A 331 15.54 -9.08 -1.54
CA VAL A 331 16.08 -8.55 -2.81
C VAL A 331 17.53 -9.02 -3.01
N VAL A 332 18.39 -8.86 -2.00
CA VAL A 332 19.80 -9.28 -2.10
C VAL A 332 19.93 -10.79 -2.34
N LEU A 333 19.15 -11.61 -1.62
CA LEU A 333 19.15 -13.06 -1.79
C LEU A 333 18.63 -13.48 -3.16
N ALA A 334 17.58 -12.84 -3.67
CA ALA A 334 17.03 -13.10 -4.99
C ALA A 334 18.08 -12.87 -6.09
N PHE A 335 18.78 -11.73 -6.06
CA PHE A 335 19.85 -11.44 -7.01
C PHE A 335 21.01 -12.44 -6.90
N ARG A 336 21.41 -12.83 -5.68
CA ARG A 336 22.45 -13.85 -5.47
C ARG A 336 22.08 -15.22 -6.06
N ARG A 337 20.80 -15.54 -6.13
CA ARG A 337 20.28 -16.78 -6.73
C ARG A 337 19.96 -16.65 -8.22
N GLY A 338 20.28 -15.52 -8.84
CA GLY A 338 20.03 -15.28 -10.25
C GLY A 338 18.55 -15.04 -10.59
N ILE A 339 17.70 -14.76 -9.60
CA ILE A 339 16.29 -14.40 -9.84
C ILE A 339 16.25 -13.00 -10.44
N ARG A 340 15.55 -12.87 -11.58
CA ARG A 340 15.44 -11.62 -12.32
C ARG A 340 14.34 -10.73 -11.76
N LEU A 341 14.70 -9.84 -10.83
CA LEU A 341 13.80 -8.84 -10.28
C LEU A 341 13.67 -7.61 -11.21
N CYS A 342 12.43 -7.24 -11.52
CA CYS A 342 12.10 -6.03 -12.28
C CYS A 342 11.85 -4.82 -11.39
N GLY A 343 11.42 -5.05 -10.14
CA GLY A 343 11.16 -3.99 -9.17
C GLY A 343 10.71 -4.54 -7.83
N ALA A 344 10.69 -3.67 -6.83
CA ALA A 344 10.13 -3.95 -5.51
C ALA A 344 9.21 -2.79 -5.12
N LEU A 345 8.15 -3.06 -4.37
CA LEU A 345 7.24 -2.04 -3.85
C LEU A 345 6.65 -2.50 -2.52
N HIS A 346 6.87 -1.71 -1.47
CA HIS A 346 6.44 -1.99 -0.09
C HIS A 346 6.97 -3.31 0.47
N ASP A 347 6.19 -4.38 0.35
CA ASP A 347 6.38 -5.75 0.84
C ASP A 347 6.46 -6.77 -0.30
N ALA A 348 6.30 -6.31 -1.55
CA ALA A 348 6.25 -7.15 -2.73
C ALA A 348 7.42 -6.94 -3.69
N VAL A 349 7.70 -7.98 -4.48
CA VAL A 349 8.66 -7.96 -5.58
C VAL A 349 8.02 -8.43 -6.88
N LEU A 350 8.42 -7.81 -7.99
CA LEU A 350 8.04 -8.21 -9.34
C LEU A 350 9.21 -8.95 -10.00
N VAL A 351 8.96 -10.19 -10.40
CA VAL A 351 9.94 -11.09 -11.02
C VAL A 351 9.54 -11.37 -12.47
N GLU A 352 10.51 -11.47 -13.37
CA GLU A 352 10.29 -11.90 -14.76
C GLU A 352 11.02 -13.22 -15.00
N CYS A 353 10.32 -14.23 -15.52
CA CYS A 353 10.88 -15.52 -15.87
C CYS A 353 10.36 -16.00 -17.23
N ARG A 354 10.92 -17.08 -17.78
CA ARG A 354 10.29 -17.75 -18.93
C ARG A 354 9.00 -18.41 -18.46
N GLU A 355 8.04 -18.52 -19.37
CA GLU A 355 6.73 -19.11 -19.08
C GLU A 355 6.85 -20.56 -18.57
N GLN A 356 7.73 -21.35 -19.20
CA GLN A 356 8.03 -22.73 -18.78
C GLN A 356 8.66 -22.85 -17.37
N ASP A 357 9.21 -21.74 -16.84
CA ASP A 357 9.92 -21.70 -15.55
C ASP A 357 9.05 -21.09 -14.42
N VAL A 358 7.75 -20.84 -14.66
CA VAL A 358 6.85 -20.21 -13.68
C VAL A 358 6.81 -20.98 -12.35
N ASP A 359 6.62 -22.29 -12.40
CA ASP A 359 6.52 -23.12 -11.19
C ASP A 359 7.84 -23.17 -10.41
N SER A 360 8.96 -23.31 -11.12
CA SER A 360 10.28 -23.38 -10.50
C SER A 360 10.66 -22.02 -9.89
N THR A 361 10.43 -20.93 -10.61
CA THR A 361 10.71 -19.57 -10.14
C THR A 361 9.80 -19.20 -8.97
N THR A 362 8.53 -19.61 -8.97
CA THR A 362 7.58 -19.41 -7.86
C THR A 362 8.07 -20.06 -6.57
N LYS A 363 8.58 -21.31 -6.65
CA LYS A 363 9.17 -22.01 -5.51
C LYS A 363 10.44 -21.30 -5.02
N GLN A 364 11.30 -20.87 -5.94
CA GLN A 364 12.54 -20.18 -5.60
C GLN A 364 12.29 -18.83 -4.91
N ILE A 365 11.40 -17.99 -5.45
CA ILE A 365 11.13 -16.67 -4.85
C ILE A 365 10.43 -16.79 -3.51
N THR A 366 9.51 -17.74 -3.37
CA THR A 366 8.86 -18.06 -2.08
C THR A 366 9.91 -18.44 -1.03
N ALA A 367 10.81 -19.36 -1.36
CA ALA A 367 11.88 -19.79 -0.45
C ALA A 367 12.84 -18.65 -0.10
N VAL A 368 13.19 -17.78 -1.06
CA VAL A 368 14.02 -16.59 -0.82
C VAL A 368 13.38 -15.63 0.17
N MET A 369 12.10 -15.31 -0.02
CA MET A 369 11.38 -14.37 0.84
C MET A 369 11.16 -14.95 2.25
N GLN A 370 10.86 -16.25 2.36
CA GLN A 370 10.78 -16.95 3.64
C GLN A 370 12.11 -16.92 4.38
N GLU A 371 13.21 -17.28 3.70
CA GLU A 371 14.55 -17.23 4.27
C GLU A 371 14.96 -15.82 4.71
N ALA A 372 14.61 -14.80 3.92
CA ALA A 372 14.87 -13.42 4.27
C ALA A 372 14.20 -13.04 5.60
N SER A 373 12.92 -13.40 5.77
CA SER A 373 12.21 -13.15 7.02
C SER A 373 12.79 -13.96 8.18
N ALA A 374 13.15 -15.22 7.97
CA ALA A 374 13.78 -16.06 8.98
C ALA A 374 15.14 -15.49 9.44
N ASN A 375 15.96 -15.00 8.50
CA ASN A 375 17.25 -14.39 8.80
C ASN A 375 17.13 -13.14 9.67
N VAL A 376 16.09 -12.34 9.45
CA VAL A 376 15.86 -11.10 10.23
C VAL A 376 15.17 -11.37 11.55
N LEU A 377 14.24 -12.34 11.60
CA LEU A 377 13.36 -12.60 12.75
C LEU A 377 13.79 -13.80 13.60
N GLY A 378 15.01 -14.30 13.41
CA GLY A 378 15.56 -15.41 14.18
C GLY A 378 14.80 -16.72 13.97
N GLY A 379 14.61 -17.12 12.71
CA GLY A 379 13.95 -18.36 12.30
C GLY A 379 12.44 -18.25 12.05
N PHE A 380 11.83 -17.08 12.22
CA PHE A 380 10.40 -16.90 11.95
C PHE A 380 10.13 -16.59 10.48
N GLU A 381 9.50 -17.52 9.77
CA GLU A 381 9.16 -17.42 8.35
C GLU A 381 7.79 -16.81 8.10
N LEU A 382 7.77 -15.69 7.39
CA LEU A 382 6.57 -15.09 6.84
C LEU A 382 6.03 -15.89 5.65
N ALA A 383 4.71 -16.00 5.56
CA ALA A 383 4.05 -16.60 4.40
C ALA A 383 4.11 -15.64 3.19
N VAL A 384 4.17 -16.21 1.99
CA VAL A 384 4.30 -15.48 0.72
C VAL A 384 3.19 -15.93 -0.21
N ASP A 385 2.46 -14.97 -0.78
CA ASP A 385 1.48 -15.22 -1.84
C ASP A 385 2.11 -14.80 -3.18
N VAL A 386 2.03 -15.67 -4.20
CA VAL A 386 2.58 -15.40 -5.53
C VAL A 386 1.46 -15.45 -6.56
N LYS A 387 1.40 -14.43 -7.42
CA LYS A 387 0.52 -14.39 -8.58
C LYS A 387 1.35 -14.38 -9.86
N ALA A 388 0.99 -15.24 -10.80
CA ALA A 388 1.63 -15.34 -12.10
C ALA A 388 0.77 -14.68 -13.19
N PHE A 389 1.42 -14.01 -14.13
CA PHE A 389 0.82 -13.38 -15.29
C PHE A 389 1.67 -13.75 -16.52
N ALA A 390 1.25 -14.75 -17.28
CA ALA A 390 1.94 -15.16 -18.50
C ALA A 390 1.48 -14.29 -19.66
N HIS A 391 2.35 -13.99 -20.62
CA HIS A 391 1.92 -13.27 -21.83
C HIS A 391 0.79 -14.05 -22.54
N PRO A 392 -0.30 -13.39 -23.00
CA PRO A 392 -0.53 -11.94 -23.10
C PRO A 392 -1.26 -11.32 -21.90
N ASP A 393 -1.38 -11.99 -20.76
CA ASP A 393 -2.05 -11.43 -19.59
C ASP A 393 -1.30 -10.22 -19.03
N HIS A 394 -2.05 -9.17 -18.68
CA HIS A 394 -1.51 -8.00 -18.02
C HIS A 394 -1.46 -8.19 -16.52
N PHE A 395 -0.58 -7.42 -15.88
CA PHE A 395 -0.59 -7.28 -14.44
C PHE A 395 -1.89 -6.60 -13.98
N HIS A 396 -2.62 -7.25 -13.07
CA HIS A 396 -3.82 -6.67 -12.48
C HIS A 396 -3.73 -6.63 -10.95
N ASP A 397 -3.82 -5.41 -10.39
CA ASP A 397 -4.17 -5.23 -8.98
C ASP A 397 -5.69 -5.19 -8.89
N LYS A 398 -6.29 -6.08 -8.09
CA LYS A 398 -7.75 -6.16 -7.88
C LYS A 398 -8.37 -4.81 -7.53
N ARG A 399 -7.60 -3.91 -6.90
CA ARG A 399 -8.04 -2.55 -6.50
C ARG A 399 -8.19 -1.57 -7.66
N GLY A 400 -7.68 -1.87 -8.86
CA GLY A 400 -7.69 -0.97 -10.01
C GLY A 400 -8.62 -1.40 -11.16
N VAL A 401 -9.27 -2.56 -11.04
CA VAL A 401 -10.02 -3.20 -12.14
C VAL A 401 -11.21 -2.35 -12.57
N ASP A 402 -12.01 -1.85 -11.64
CA ASP A 402 -13.22 -1.08 -11.97
C ASP A 402 -12.86 0.21 -12.71
N THR A 403 -11.88 0.97 -12.20
CA THR A 403 -11.38 2.18 -12.87
C THR A 403 -10.77 1.88 -14.23
N TRP A 404 -10.07 0.74 -14.38
CA TRP A 404 -9.52 0.32 -15.66
C TRP A 404 -10.62 -0.01 -16.68
N ASN A 405 -11.70 -0.67 -16.24
CA ASN A 405 -12.85 -0.98 -17.10
C ASN A 405 -13.57 0.30 -17.54
N GLU A 406 -13.77 1.27 -16.66
CA GLU A 406 -14.33 2.58 -17.03
C GLU A 406 -13.46 3.30 -18.07
N ILE A 407 -12.13 3.24 -17.93
CA ILE A 407 -11.20 3.81 -18.90
C ILE A 407 -11.30 3.08 -20.24
N ARG A 408 -11.36 1.74 -20.25
CA ARG A 408 -11.54 0.95 -21.46
C ARG A 408 -12.83 1.31 -22.19
N GLU A 409 -13.95 1.39 -21.46
CA GLU A 409 -15.24 1.80 -22.01
C GLU A 409 -15.16 3.22 -22.60
N ALA A 410 -14.58 4.17 -21.88
CA ALA A 410 -14.41 5.55 -22.35
C ALA A 410 -13.53 5.65 -23.62
N LEU A 411 -12.60 4.72 -23.79
CA LEU A 411 -11.72 4.61 -24.95
C LEU A 411 -12.32 3.76 -26.09
N GLY A 412 -13.46 3.11 -25.87
CA GLY A 412 -14.11 2.22 -26.84
C GLY A 412 -13.35 0.91 -27.05
N TRP A 413 -12.59 0.46 -26.05
CA TRP A 413 -11.83 -0.80 -26.09
C TRP A 413 -12.68 -1.90 -25.44
N THR A 414 -13.50 -2.56 -26.26
CA THR A 414 -14.27 -3.76 -25.86
C THR A 414 -13.34 -4.90 -25.50
#